data_AF-A0A2V6WJL4-F1
#
_entry.id   AF-A0A2V6WJL4-F1
#
_cell.length_a   1.000
_cell.length_b   1.000
_cell.length_c   1.000
_cell.angle_alpha   90.00
_cell.angle_beta   90.00
_cell.angle_gamma   90.00
#
_symmetry.space_group_name_H-M   'P 1'
#
loop_
_entity.id
_entity.type
_entity.pdbx_description
1 polymer ?
#
loop_
_entity_poly.entity_id
_entity_poly.type
_entity_poly.pdbx_seq_one_letter_code
_entity_poly.pdbx_strand_id
1 'polypeptide(L)'
;FLLPRYNHHWSGTWNEEAPGQGRGAAAPGALPRSPAEYARRFYYDTLLFDRRALRYLIDMIGARQILVGTDYPYMAPEQPVDKTLRTLGLPPDLHEDITWNNCFRFLGIKAPTLSRQ
;
A
#
# COMPACT_ATOMS: atom_id res chain seq x y z
N PHE A 1 18.49 10.17 21.54
CA PHE A 1 19.12 8.93 21.02
C PHE A 1 19.06 8.97 19.51
N LEU A 2 20.18 9.30 18.86
CA LEU A 2 20.32 9.14 17.42
C LEU A 2 20.76 7.68 17.20
N LEU A 3 19.91 6.84 16.62
CA LEU A 3 20.35 5.51 16.19
C LEU A 3 21.46 5.71 15.15
N PRO A 4 22.64 5.07 15.29
CA PRO A 4 23.66 5.11 14.25
C PRO A 4 23.01 4.60 12.96
N ARG A 5 23.02 5.42 11.90
CA ARG A 5 22.51 4.99 10.59
C ARG A 5 23.45 3.89 10.10
N TYR A 6 23.03 2.64 10.27
CA TYR A 6 23.73 1.50 9.71
C TYR A 6 23.57 1.58 8.19
N ASN A 7 24.67 1.89 7.50
CA ASN A 7 24.73 2.06 6.05
C ASN A 7 24.50 0.72 5.33
N HIS A 8 23.28 0.19 5.35
CA HIS A 8 22.94 -0.91 4.45
C HIS A 8 22.83 -0.38 3.04
N HIS A 9 23.50 -1.08 2.13
CA HIS A 9 23.92 -0.61 0.83
C HIS A 9 22.75 -0.52 -0.14
N TRP A 10 21.86 0.45 0.06
CA TRP A 10 20.78 0.71 -0.87
C TRP A 10 21.17 1.72 -1.96
N SER A 11 20.49 1.62 -3.10
CA SER A 11 20.96 1.95 -4.41
C SER A 11 20.73 3.38 -4.94
N GLY A 12 20.59 4.40 -4.09
CA GLY A 12 21.05 5.75 -4.49
C GLY A 12 20.47 7.03 -3.85
N THR A 13 19.26 7.05 -3.30
CA THR A 13 18.53 8.26 -2.78
C THR A 13 17.47 7.98 -1.69
N TRP A 14 17.65 8.41 -0.43
CA TRP A 14 16.72 8.04 0.68
C TRP A 14 15.31 8.68 0.58
N ASN A 15 15.02 9.33 -0.53
CA ASN A 15 13.83 10.11 -0.85
C ASN A 15 13.30 9.67 -2.24
N GLU A 16 12.36 10.44 -2.79
CA GLU A 16 11.67 10.17 -4.06
C GLU A 16 12.53 10.46 -5.30
N GLU A 17 13.76 10.93 -5.13
CA GLU A 17 14.65 11.27 -6.23
C GLU A 17 15.18 10.01 -6.92
N ALA A 18 15.49 10.12 -8.21
CA ALA A 18 16.16 9.05 -8.92
C ALA A 18 17.58 8.83 -8.36
N PRO A 19 18.04 7.58 -8.25
CA PRO A 19 19.40 7.32 -7.80
C PRO A 19 20.42 8.01 -8.72
N GLY A 20 21.39 8.71 -8.12
CA GLY A 20 22.44 9.40 -8.87
C GLY A 20 23.29 8.43 -9.70
N GLN A 21 23.83 8.89 -10.82
CA GLN A 21 24.69 8.06 -11.69
C GLN A 21 25.83 7.42 -10.89
N GLY A 22 25.97 6.10 -10.96
CA GLY A 22 27.00 5.33 -10.25
C GLY A 22 26.72 5.06 -8.78
N ARG A 23 25.65 5.60 -8.18
CA ARG A 23 25.19 5.17 -6.86
C ARG A 23 24.23 4.00 -7.04
N GLY A 24 24.64 2.86 -6.49
CA GLY A 24 23.69 1.92 -5.93
C GLY A 24 23.61 0.50 -6.46
N ALA A 25 23.97 0.24 -7.69
CA ALA A 25 24.06 -1.13 -8.18
C ALA A 25 25.42 -1.79 -7.86
N ALA A 26 26.42 -1.01 -7.43
CA ALA A 26 27.82 -1.43 -7.35
C ALA A 26 28.29 -1.89 -5.95
N ALA A 27 27.47 -1.73 -4.91
CA ALA A 27 27.85 -2.13 -3.55
C ALA A 27 27.46 -3.61 -3.30
N PRO A 28 28.36 -4.46 -2.77
CA PRO A 28 28.04 -5.85 -2.44
C PRO A 28 26.83 -5.96 -1.51
N GLY A 29 25.80 -6.71 -1.91
CA GLY A 29 24.57 -6.87 -1.13
C GLY A 29 23.51 -5.78 -1.35
N ALA A 30 23.72 -4.87 -2.30
CA ALA A 30 22.71 -3.90 -2.68
C ALA A 30 21.53 -4.53 -3.41
N LEU A 31 20.31 -4.10 -3.07
CA LEU A 31 19.12 -4.48 -3.82
C LEU A 31 19.05 -3.70 -5.14
N PRO A 32 18.65 -4.35 -6.25
CA PRO A 32 18.62 -3.73 -7.58
C PRO A 32 17.55 -2.65 -7.74
N ARG A 33 16.66 -2.48 -6.75
CA ARG A 33 15.50 -1.57 -6.77
C ARG A 33 15.37 -0.81 -5.47
N SER A 34 14.58 0.27 -5.46
CA SER A 34 14.33 1.05 -4.23
C SER A 34 13.47 0.30 -3.21
N PRO A 35 13.62 0.54 -1.88
CA PRO A 35 12.71 -0.02 -0.90
C PRO A 35 11.26 0.33 -1.21
N ALA A 36 11.00 1.53 -1.73
CA ALA A 36 9.68 1.96 -2.16
C ALA A 36 9.15 1.10 -3.33
N GLU A 37 9.99 0.75 -4.30
CA GLU A 37 9.61 -0.16 -5.40
C GLU A 37 9.30 -1.58 -4.91
N TYR A 38 9.97 -2.05 -3.86
CA TYR A 38 9.63 -3.32 -3.22
C TYR A 38 8.35 -3.22 -2.38
N ALA A 39 8.17 -2.14 -1.63
CA ALA A 39 6.97 -1.89 -0.82
C ALA A 39 5.69 -1.96 -1.69
N ARG A 40 5.73 -1.37 -2.90
CA ARG A 40 4.64 -1.44 -3.89
C ARG A 40 4.31 -2.85 -4.39
N ARG A 41 5.04 -3.90 -3.99
CA ARG A 41 4.74 -5.30 -4.35
C ARG A 41 3.89 -6.03 -3.31
N PHE A 42 3.83 -5.53 -2.08
CA PHE A 42 3.04 -6.14 -1.01
C PHE A 42 1.61 -5.62 -1.03
N TYR A 43 0.73 -6.25 -0.24
CA TYR A 43 -0.62 -5.77 0.01
C TYR A 43 -0.70 -5.23 1.44
N TYR A 44 -1.53 -4.21 1.63
CA TYR A 44 -1.74 -3.51 2.88
C TYR A 44 -3.23 -3.41 3.16
N ASP A 45 -3.64 -3.32 4.42
CA ASP A 45 -5.03 -3.11 4.78
C ASP A 45 -5.36 -1.63 5.06
N THR A 46 -6.63 -1.35 5.33
CA THR A 46 -7.15 0.00 5.66
C THR A 46 -7.21 0.31 7.15
N LEU A 47 -6.60 -0.49 8.04
CA LEU A 47 -6.73 -0.36 9.51
C LEU A 47 -5.87 0.79 10.08
N LEU A 48 -6.01 1.98 9.49
CA LEU A 48 -5.33 3.20 9.91
C LEU A 48 -6.27 4.17 10.65
N PHE A 49 -7.59 4.05 10.44
CA PHE A 49 -8.64 4.88 11.07
C PHE A 49 -8.43 6.40 10.96
N ASP A 50 -7.56 6.84 10.04
CA ASP A 50 -7.25 8.24 9.80
C ASP A 50 -7.22 8.49 8.28
N ARG A 51 -7.99 9.51 7.87
CA ARG A 51 -8.13 9.89 6.46
C ARG A 51 -6.79 10.28 5.84
N ARG A 52 -5.93 11.00 6.56
CA ARG A 52 -4.65 11.52 6.02
C ARG A 52 -3.67 10.36 5.84
N ALA A 53 -3.61 9.44 6.79
CA ALA A 53 -2.79 8.24 6.72
C ALA A 53 -3.22 7.34 5.54
N LEU A 54 -4.52 7.13 5.35
CA LEU A 54 -5.03 6.36 4.21
C LEU A 54 -4.72 7.03 2.86
N ARG A 55 -4.89 8.35 2.74
CA ARG A 55 -4.50 9.10 1.53
C ARG A 55 -3.03 8.88 1.23
N TYR A 56 -2.17 9.06 2.24
CA TYR A 56 -0.74 8.87 2.09
C TYR A 56 -0.37 7.44 1.67
N LEU A 57 -0.99 6.42 2.27
CA LEU A 57 -0.78 5.02 1.89
C LEU A 57 -1.18 4.77 0.42
N ILE A 58 -2.34 5.28 0.00
CA ILE A 58 -2.81 5.18 -1.39
C ILE A 58 -1.83 5.84 -2.35
N ASP A 59 -1.33 7.03 -2.04
CA ASP A 59 -0.42 7.76 -2.92
C ASP A 59 0.97 7.09 -2.96
N MET A 60 1.44 6.56 -1.81
CA MET A 60 2.75 5.93 -1.68
C MET A 60 2.81 4.52 -2.28
N ILE A 61 1.76 3.71 -2.12
CA ILE A 61 1.77 2.29 -2.52
C ILE A 61 0.98 2.08 -3.82
N GLY A 62 -0.12 2.82 -4.00
CA GLY A 62 -1.08 2.66 -5.07
C GLY A 62 -2.31 1.87 -4.61
N ALA A 63 -3.50 2.37 -4.97
CA ALA A 63 -4.80 1.83 -4.55
C ALA A 63 -4.99 0.33 -4.83
N ARG A 64 -4.38 -0.20 -5.90
CA ARG A 64 -4.43 -1.62 -6.23
C ARG A 64 -3.86 -2.49 -5.10
N GLN A 65 -2.85 -2.05 -4.38
CA GLN A 65 -2.21 -2.86 -3.35
C GLN A 65 -2.86 -2.71 -1.96
N ILE A 66 -4.05 -2.13 -1.89
CA ILE A 66 -4.74 -1.86 -0.63
C ILE A 66 -6.03 -2.68 -0.58
N LEU A 67 -6.28 -3.31 0.56
CA LEU A 67 -7.42 -4.17 0.86
C LEU A 67 -8.22 -3.58 2.02
N VAL A 68 -9.54 -3.66 2.00
CA VAL A 68 -10.32 -3.37 3.21
C VAL A 68 -10.02 -4.43 4.28
N GLY A 69 -9.78 -3.97 5.51
CA GLY A 69 -9.52 -4.82 6.67
C GLY A 69 -10.36 -4.38 7.86
N THR A 70 -10.80 -5.33 8.69
CA THR A 70 -11.65 -5.07 9.87
C THR A 70 -11.06 -5.51 11.20
N ASP A 71 -10.05 -6.38 11.16
CA ASP A 71 -9.54 -7.09 12.34
C ASP A 71 -10.63 -7.79 13.18
N TYR A 72 -11.71 -8.22 12.55
CA TYR A 72 -12.76 -8.99 13.24
C TYR A 72 -12.24 -10.38 13.63
N PRO A 73 -12.49 -10.88 14.85
CA PRO A 73 -13.39 -10.34 15.89
C PRO A 73 -12.70 -9.49 16.98
N TYR A 74 -11.44 -9.10 16.79
CA TYR A 74 -10.65 -8.41 17.82
C TYR A 74 -11.00 -6.93 17.92
N MET A 75 -11.36 -6.28 16.81
CA MET A 75 -11.85 -4.90 16.79
C MET A 75 -13.30 -4.83 16.30
N ALA A 76 -14.06 -3.91 16.88
CA ALA A 76 -15.37 -3.55 16.32
C ALA A 76 -15.14 -2.83 14.98
N PRO A 77 -15.72 -3.32 13.86
CA PRO A 77 -15.52 -2.69 12.57
C PRO A 77 -16.14 -1.30 12.52
N GLU A 78 -15.62 -0.45 11.65
CA GLU A 78 -16.31 0.79 11.29
C GLU A 78 -17.71 0.50 10.76
N GLN A 79 -18.63 1.46 10.90
CA GLN A 79 -19.99 1.35 10.37
C GLN A 79 -20.30 2.55 9.45
N PRO A 80 -20.40 2.36 8.12
CA PRO A 80 -20.09 1.13 7.38
C PRO A 80 -18.60 0.75 7.47
N VAL A 81 -18.23 -0.48 7.07
CA VAL A 81 -16.87 -1.05 7.21
C VAL A 81 -15.76 -0.20 6.60
N ASP A 82 -16.12 0.59 5.59
CA ASP A 82 -15.26 1.48 4.82
C ASP A 82 -15.50 2.97 5.14
N LYS A 83 -16.06 3.28 6.32
CA LYS A 83 -16.47 4.64 6.71
C LYS A 83 -15.36 5.65 6.49
N THR A 84 -14.14 5.40 6.97
CA THR A 84 -13.03 6.35 6.79
C THR A 84 -12.61 6.43 5.32
N LEU A 85 -12.59 5.32 4.59
CA LEU A 85 -12.28 5.28 3.16
C LEU A 85 -13.25 6.14 2.33
N ARG A 86 -14.56 6.08 2.62
CA ARG A 86 -15.58 6.90 1.94
C ARG A 86 -15.33 8.39 2.06
N THR A 87 -14.76 8.84 3.18
CA THR A 87 -14.48 10.26 3.38
C THR A 87 -13.50 10.79 2.32
N LEU A 88 -12.61 9.95 1.78
CA LEU A 88 -11.59 10.35 0.81
C LEU A 88 -12.14 10.81 -0.54
N GLY A 89 -13.42 10.52 -0.85
CA GLY A 89 -14.04 10.92 -2.12
C GLY A 89 -13.32 10.33 -3.33
N LEU A 90 -12.90 9.06 -3.22
CA LEU A 90 -12.20 8.38 -4.31
C LEU A 90 -13.14 8.15 -5.50
N PRO A 91 -12.59 8.11 -6.73
CA PRO A 91 -13.28 7.56 -7.89
C PRO A 91 -13.93 6.20 -7.57
N PRO A 92 -15.16 5.92 -8.07
CA PRO A 92 -15.88 4.70 -7.74
C PRO A 92 -15.12 3.41 -8.03
N ASP A 93 -14.37 3.36 -9.13
CA ASP A 93 -13.51 2.26 -9.53
C ASP A 93 -12.38 1.99 -8.53
N LEU A 94 -11.70 3.04 -8.05
CA LEU A 94 -10.66 2.91 -7.03
C LEU A 94 -11.23 2.49 -5.68
N HIS A 95 -12.42 2.97 -5.34
CA HIS A 95 -13.11 2.57 -4.13
C HIS A 95 -13.52 1.09 -4.18
N GLU A 96 -14.08 0.63 -5.31
CA GLU A 96 -14.40 -0.78 -5.54
C GLU A 96 -13.15 -1.67 -5.54
N ASP A 97 -12.04 -1.18 -6.10
CA ASP A 97 -10.77 -1.89 -6.06
C ASP A 97 -10.34 -2.20 -4.63
N ILE A 98 -10.32 -1.17 -3.76
CA ILE A 98 -9.89 -1.31 -2.36
C ILE A 98 -10.88 -2.16 -1.55
N THR A 99 -12.18 -1.96 -1.77
CA THR A 99 -13.22 -2.64 -0.97
C THR A 99 -13.42 -4.09 -1.35
N TRP A 100 -13.14 -4.51 -2.60
CA TRP A 100 -13.30 -5.91 -2.98
C TRP A 100 -12.43 -6.41 -4.16
N ASN A 101 -12.25 -5.70 -5.28
CA ASN A 101 -11.55 -6.30 -6.45
C ASN A 101 -10.12 -6.75 -6.11
N ASN A 102 -9.41 -5.98 -5.29
CA ASN A 102 -8.06 -6.31 -4.88
C ASN A 102 -8.00 -7.59 -4.05
N CYS A 103 -9.05 -7.92 -3.29
CA CYS A 103 -9.13 -9.16 -2.52
C CYS A 103 -9.13 -10.38 -3.44
N PHE A 104 -9.92 -10.36 -4.51
CA PHE A 104 -9.94 -11.43 -5.51
C PHE A 104 -8.58 -11.61 -6.18
N ARG A 105 -7.91 -10.49 -6.51
CA ARG A 105 -6.56 -10.53 -7.07
C ARG A 105 -5.51 -11.05 -6.09
N PHE A 106 -5.58 -10.64 -4.82
CA PHE A 106 -4.70 -11.10 -3.75
C PHE A 106 -4.84 -12.62 -3.53
N LEU A 107 -6.08 -13.10 -3.47
CA LEU A 107 -6.40 -14.52 -3.30
C LEU A 107 -6.19 -15.37 -4.57
N GLY A 108 -5.93 -14.74 -5.71
CA GLY A 108 -5.72 -15.43 -6.98
C GLY A 108 -6.99 -16.10 -7.54
N ILE A 109 -8.17 -15.60 -7.18
CA ILE A 109 -9.47 -16.16 -7.58
C ILE A 109 -10.21 -15.21 -8.53
N LYS A 110 -11.08 -15.78 -9.36
CA LYS A 110 -11.91 -14.99 -10.28
C LYS A 110 -12.96 -14.21 -9.48
N ALA A 111 -13.04 -12.91 -9.71
CA ALA A 111 -14.10 -12.08 -9.14
C ALA A 111 -15.49 -12.59 -9.59
N PRO A 112 -16.48 -12.63 -8.68
CA PRO A 112 -17.82 -13.06 -9.03
C PRO A 112 -18.46 -12.07 -10.01
N THR A 113 -19.26 -12.58 -10.93
CA THR A 113 -20.10 -11.73 -11.78
C THR A 113 -21.26 -11.22 -10.93
N LEU A 114 -21.29 -9.92 -10.65
CA LEU A 114 -22.44 -9.30 -10.00
C LEU A 114 -23.62 -9.26 -10.98
N SER A 115 -24.70 -9.96 -10.66
CA SER A 115 -25.99 -9.73 -11.31
C SER A 115 -26.56 -8.41 -10.79
N ARG A 116 -26.70 -7.41 -11.67
CA ARG A 116 -27.50 -6.22 -11.32
C ARG A 116 -28.95 -6.67 -11.18
N GLN A 117 -29.53 -6.49 -10.00
CA GLN A 117 -30.98 -6.48 -9.79
C GLN A 117 -31.54 -5.12 -10.20
#